data_AF-A0A517RPX1-F1
#
_entry.id   AF-A0A517RPX1-F1
#
_cell.length_a   1.000
_cell.length_b   1.000
_cell.length_c   1.000
_cell.angle_alpha   90.00
_cell.angle_beta   90.00
_cell.angle_gamma   90.00
#
_symmetry.space_group_name_H-M   'P 1'
#
loop_
_entity.id
_entity.type
_entity.pdbx_description
1 polymer ?
#
loop_
_entity_poly.entity_id
_entity_poly.type
_entity_poly.pdbx_seq_one_letter_code
_entity_poly.pdbx_strand_id
1 'polypeptide(L)'
;MSYSLVVYLVDQNQISRVVNSKDSDLFNELKEHFLDEHDEDEWEEEDFNVKTGLEHLVSGAPISEEDRHMVGYGLEYLCQFVGGETMDTDRFASVHYDFLEKVKYVLPLVNRGAPIPTISLGDDFPYIGYLTRDECKKLSVETEELEHPDQGILLAQNDFFKWVDAAASENKDLIGFYY
;
A
#
# COMPACT_ATOMS: atom_id res chain seq x y z
N MET A 1 5.48 -18.72 -6.33
CA MET A 1 5.29 -17.30 -6.00
C MET A 1 4.99 -17.25 -4.51
N SER A 2 5.78 -16.49 -3.76
CA SER A 2 5.57 -16.27 -2.33
C SER A 2 4.64 -15.08 -2.17
N TYR A 3 3.56 -15.26 -1.41
CA TYR A 3 2.61 -14.20 -1.12
C TYR A 3 3.10 -13.34 0.04
N SER A 4 2.93 -12.02 0.00
CA SER A 4 3.42 -11.15 1.08
C SER A 4 2.60 -9.88 1.22
N LEU A 5 2.31 -9.50 2.46
CA LEU A 5 1.73 -8.18 2.76
C LEU A 5 2.85 -7.18 3.05
N VAL A 6 2.87 -6.09 2.29
CA VAL A 6 3.66 -4.89 2.56
C VAL A 6 2.72 -3.81 3.07
N VAL A 7 3.11 -3.08 4.12
CA VAL A 7 2.29 -2.01 4.71
C VAL A 7 3.11 -0.73 4.80
N TYR A 8 2.53 0.37 4.32
CA TYR A 8 3.09 1.71 4.41
C TYR A 8 2.32 2.54 5.42
N LEU A 9 3.06 3.27 6.24
CA LEU A 9 2.61 4.34 7.10
C LEU A 9 2.80 5.67 6.37
N VAL A 10 1.72 6.30 5.92
CA VAL A 10 1.79 7.41 4.95
C VAL A 10 0.64 8.40 5.11
N ASP A 11 0.84 9.66 4.70
CA ASP A 11 -0.23 10.66 4.61
C ASP A 11 -0.92 10.57 3.24
N GLN A 12 -2.13 10.01 3.18
CA GLN A 12 -2.89 9.85 1.93
C GLN A 12 -3.14 11.18 1.20
N ASN A 13 -3.11 12.31 1.91
CA ASN A 13 -3.25 13.62 1.28
C ASN A 13 -2.05 13.98 0.40
N GLN A 14 -0.84 13.49 0.72
CA GLN A 14 0.32 13.71 -0.15
C GLN A 14 0.19 12.90 -1.44
N ILE A 15 -0.22 11.64 -1.35
CA ILE A 15 -0.48 10.80 -2.53
C ILE A 15 -1.58 11.44 -3.40
N SER A 16 -2.65 11.93 -2.78
CA SER A 16 -3.76 12.59 -3.48
C SER A 16 -3.36 13.88 -4.21
N ARG A 17 -2.24 14.53 -3.84
CA ARG A 17 -1.71 15.70 -4.56
C ARG A 17 -0.98 15.31 -5.84
N VAL A 18 -0.43 14.10 -5.89
CA VAL A 18 0.27 13.57 -7.06
C VAL A 18 -0.71 12.99 -8.07
N VAL A 19 -1.71 12.26 -7.59
CA VAL A 19 -2.70 11.60 -8.44
C VAL A 19 -3.57 12.62 -9.19
N ASN A 20 -3.67 12.44 -10.51
CA ASN A 20 -4.41 13.31 -11.43
C ASN A 20 -3.95 14.78 -11.38
N SER A 21 -2.71 15.05 -10.95
CA SER A 21 -2.12 16.40 -10.94
C SER A 21 -1.85 16.93 -12.35
N LYS A 22 -1.58 16.02 -13.31
CA LYS A 22 -1.13 16.32 -14.67
C LYS A 22 0.13 17.18 -14.71
N ASP A 23 0.92 17.10 -13.64
CA ASP A 23 2.14 17.85 -13.48
C ASP A 23 3.32 17.06 -14.07
N SER A 24 3.82 17.54 -15.20
CA SER A 24 4.95 16.92 -15.90
C SER A 24 6.27 17.06 -15.13
N ASP A 25 6.42 18.14 -14.36
CA ASP A 25 7.63 18.35 -13.57
C ASP A 25 7.66 17.36 -12.41
N LEU A 26 6.51 17.16 -11.74
CA LEU A 26 6.35 16.14 -10.71
C LEU A 26 6.56 14.71 -11.24
N PHE A 27 6.13 14.42 -12.47
CA PHE A 27 6.39 13.13 -13.11
C PHE A 27 7.90 12.92 -13.36
N ASN A 28 8.63 13.97 -13.74
CA ASN A 28 10.08 13.88 -13.87
C ASN A 28 10.77 13.72 -12.52
N GLU A 29 10.28 14.38 -11.46
CA GLU A 29 10.79 14.18 -10.09
C GLU A 29 10.60 12.74 -9.63
N LEU A 30 9.44 12.12 -9.94
CA LEU A 30 9.19 10.70 -9.68
C LEU A 30 10.19 9.79 -10.42
N LYS A 31 10.46 10.09 -11.69
CA LYS A 31 11.47 9.36 -12.48
C LYS A 31 12.86 9.49 -11.86
N GLU A 32 13.28 10.71 -11.51
CA GLU A 32 14.59 10.96 -10.90
C GLU A 32 14.74 10.21 -9.57
N HIS A 33 13.71 10.25 -8.72
CA HIS A 33 13.69 9.49 -7.46
C HIS A 33 13.79 7.98 -7.70
N PHE A 34 13.24 7.45 -8.81
CA PHE A 34 13.32 6.02 -9.12
C PHE A 34 14.75 5.65 -9.52
N LEU A 35 15.36 6.49 -10.36
CA LEU A 35 16.72 6.30 -10.84
C LEU A 35 17.81 6.53 -9.78
N ASP A 36 17.47 7.03 -8.60
CA ASP A 36 18.39 7.07 -7.46
C ASP A 36 18.63 5.68 -6.86
N GLU A 37 17.65 4.77 -6.96
CA GLU A 37 17.71 3.41 -6.40
C GLU A 37 17.84 2.31 -7.48
N HIS A 38 17.49 2.64 -8.72
CA HIS A 38 17.43 1.74 -9.88
C HIS A 38 18.16 2.34 -11.09
N ASP A 39 18.43 1.54 -12.12
CA ASP A 39 19.02 2.06 -13.37
C ASP A 39 17.98 2.44 -14.44
N GLU A 40 18.45 3.07 -15.52
CA GLU A 40 17.58 3.51 -16.62
C GLU A 40 17.00 2.33 -17.43
N ASP A 41 17.67 1.18 -17.41
CA ASP A 41 17.18 -0.02 -18.10
C ASP A 41 15.96 -0.59 -17.36
N GLU A 42 15.95 -0.56 -16.02
CA GLU A 42 14.80 -0.93 -15.19
C GLU A 42 13.61 0.01 -15.37
N TRP A 43 13.85 1.32 -15.51
CA TRP A 43 12.77 2.30 -15.79
C TRP A 43 12.10 2.11 -17.15
N GLU A 44 12.84 1.61 -18.13
CA GLU A 44 12.35 1.35 -19.49
C GLU A 44 11.90 -0.12 -19.67
N GLU A 45 11.93 -0.96 -18.63
CA GLU A 45 11.52 -2.36 -18.69
C GLU A 45 10.00 -2.50 -18.88
N GLU A 46 9.60 -3.11 -20.01
CA GLU A 46 8.18 -3.25 -20.40
C GLU A 46 7.41 -4.26 -19.54
N ASP A 47 8.09 -5.27 -18.99
CA ASP A 47 7.45 -6.44 -18.35
C ASP A 47 6.95 -6.17 -16.92
N PHE A 48 7.36 -5.06 -16.28
CA PHE A 48 6.97 -4.72 -14.90
C PHE A 48 6.83 -3.21 -14.68
N ASN A 49 6.14 -2.53 -15.58
CA ASN A 49 6.40 -1.12 -15.75
C ASN A 49 5.72 -0.20 -14.71
N VAL A 50 6.43 0.07 -13.61
CA VAL A 50 6.11 1.10 -12.62
C VAL A 50 5.86 2.46 -13.29
N LYS A 51 6.60 2.80 -14.35
CA LYS A 51 6.39 4.01 -15.16
C LYS A 51 4.96 4.10 -15.69
N THR A 52 4.45 3.03 -16.31
CA THR A 52 3.08 3.00 -16.84
C THR A 52 2.07 3.24 -15.72
N GLY A 53 2.28 2.60 -14.57
CA GLY A 53 1.47 2.84 -13.37
C GLY A 53 1.47 4.31 -12.94
N LEU A 54 2.66 4.91 -12.84
CA LEU A 54 2.84 6.32 -12.48
C LEU A 54 2.25 7.28 -13.52
N GLU A 55 2.39 6.99 -14.82
CA GLU A 55 1.81 7.79 -15.90
C GLU A 55 0.29 7.84 -15.78
N HIS A 56 -0.36 6.69 -15.55
CA HIS A 56 -1.80 6.61 -15.29
C HIS A 56 -2.19 7.39 -14.04
N LEU A 57 -1.45 7.21 -12.94
CA LEU A 57 -1.71 7.89 -11.68
C LEU A 57 -1.61 9.41 -11.81
N VAL A 58 -0.54 9.93 -12.43
CA VAL A 58 -0.31 11.38 -12.57
C VAL A 58 -1.23 12.01 -13.62
N SER A 59 -1.44 11.35 -14.76
CA SER A 59 -2.29 11.89 -15.84
C SER A 59 -3.78 11.86 -15.51
N GLY A 60 -4.20 10.93 -14.65
CA GLY A 60 -5.62 10.65 -14.37
C GLY A 60 -6.35 10.08 -15.58
N ALA A 61 -5.63 9.49 -16.54
CA ALA A 61 -6.23 8.81 -17.69
C ALA A 61 -7.04 7.59 -17.22
N PRO A 62 -8.07 7.17 -17.98
CA PRO A 62 -8.76 5.92 -17.72
C PRO A 62 -7.77 4.74 -17.76
N ILE A 63 -7.73 3.98 -16.66
CA ILE A 63 -6.88 2.80 -16.52
C ILE A 63 -7.54 1.63 -17.28
N SER A 64 -6.78 1.03 -18.20
CA SER A 64 -7.23 -0.16 -18.92
C SER A 64 -7.21 -1.39 -18.00
N GLU A 65 -7.89 -2.48 -18.35
CA GLU A 65 -7.84 -3.70 -17.52
C GLU A 65 -6.44 -4.31 -17.45
N GLU A 66 -5.66 -4.18 -18.53
CA GLU A 66 -4.30 -4.70 -18.65
C GLU A 66 -3.31 -3.90 -17.77
N ASP A 67 -3.58 -2.61 -17.52
CA ASP A 67 -2.68 -1.74 -16.75
C ASP A 67 -2.98 -1.70 -15.24
N ARG A 68 -4.06 -2.34 -14.77
CA ARG A 68 -4.48 -2.28 -13.35
C ARG A 68 -3.39 -2.71 -12.39
N HIS A 69 -2.70 -3.81 -12.70
CA HIS A 69 -1.61 -4.28 -11.87
C HIS A 69 -0.41 -3.31 -11.85
N MET A 70 -0.08 -2.68 -12.99
CA MET A 70 0.96 -1.65 -13.08
C MET A 70 0.62 -0.44 -12.20
N VAL A 71 -0.65 -0.02 -12.17
CA VAL A 71 -1.11 1.06 -11.29
C VAL A 71 -0.96 0.70 -9.82
N GLY A 72 -1.14 -0.58 -9.45
CA GLY A 72 -0.88 -1.03 -8.09
C GLY A 72 0.58 -0.83 -7.68
N TYR A 73 1.53 -1.21 -8.53
CA TYR A 73 2.96 -0.96 -8.29
C TYR A 73 3.31 0.53 -8.29
N GLY A 74 2.73 1.30 -9.22
CA GLY A 74 2.89 2.76 -9.23
C GLY A 74 2.38 3.39 -7.93
N LEU A 75 1.28 2.90 -7.36
CA LEU A 75 0.75 3.40 -6.10
C LEU A 75 1.64 3.04 -4.90
N GLU A 76 2.23 1.85 -4.89
CA GLU A 76 3.24 1.49 -3.89
C GLU A 76 4.43 2.45 -3.97
N TYR A 77 4.95 2.68 -5.18
CA TYR A 77 6.05 3.60 -5.40
C TYR A 77 5.70 5.02 -4.97
N LEU A 78 4.48 5.49 -5.24
CA LEU A 78 4.01 6.79 -4.74
C LEU A 78 4.02 6.87 -3.21
N CYS A 79 3.72 5.77 -2.50
CA CYS A 79 3.81 5.76 -1.04
C CYS A 79 5.24 6.03 -0.58
N GLN A 80 6.24 5.41 -1.21
CA GLN A 80 7.66 5.66 -0.92
C GLN A 80 8.05 7.10 -1.25
N PHE A 81 7.73 7.57 -2.46
CA PHE A 81 8.08 8.91 -2.93
C PHE A 81 7.59 10.04 -2.02
N VAL A 82 6.36 9.93 -1.48
CA VAL A 82 5.82 10.95 -0.58
C VAL A 82 6.33 10.84 0.87
N GLY A 83 7.33 10.00 1.12
CA GLY A 83 7.94 9.77 2.43
C GLY A 83 7.17 8.80 3.30
N GLY A 84 6.44 7.84 2.71
CA GLY A 84 5.81 6.75 3.43
C GLY A 84 6.86 5.79 4.00
N GLU A 85 6.62 5.35 5.24
CA GLU A 85 7.52 4.42 5.94
C GLU A 85 6.99 3.00 5.83
N THR A 86 7.84 2.05 5.42
CA THR A 86 7.47 0.64 5.39
C THR A 86 7.46 0.07 6.80
N MET A 87 6.36 -0.56 7.19
CA MET A 87 6.22 -1.23 8.47
C MET A 87 6.92 -2.59 8.47
N ASP A 88 7.31 -3.08 9.66
CA ASP A 88 7.80 -4.46 9.82
C ASP A 88 6.66 -5.45 9.55
N THR A 89 6.76 -6.16 8.42
CA THR A 89 5.80 -7.18 7.97
C THR A 89 6.41 -8.58 7.88
N ASP A 90 7.51 -8.87 8.58
CA ASP A 90 8.22 -10.16 8.52
C ASP A 90 7.31 -11.37 8.75
N ARG A 91 6.32 -11.26 9.65
CA ARG A 91 5.35 -12.33 9.94
C ARG A 91 4.29 -12.52 8.86
N PHE A 92 4.18 -11.58 7.94
CA PHE A 92 3.30 -11.62 6.78
C PHE A 92 4.08 -11.89 5.49
N ALA A 93 5.36 -12.23 5.58
CA ALA A 93 6.13 -12.73 4.46
C ALA A 93 5.78 -14.21 4.19
N SER A 94 5.56 -14.56 2.93
CA SER A 94 5.21 -15.92 2.48
C SER A 94 3.92 -16.50 3.13
N VAL A 95 2.92 -15.65 3.41
CA VAL A 95 1.65 -16.08 4.00
C VAL A 95 0.52 -16.11 2.97
N HIS A 96 -0.27 -17.18 2.97
CA HIS A 96 -1.46 -17.27 2.12
C HIS A 96 -2.62 -16.42 2.66
N TYR A 97 -3.59 -16.11 1.79
CA TYR A 97 -4.75 -15.30 2.13
C TYR A 97 -5.55 -15.84 3.33
N ASP A 98 -5.70 -17.17 3.45
CA ASP A 98 -6.33 -17.84 4.61
C ASP A 98 -5.66 -17.52 5.96
N PHE A 99 -4.40 -17.08 5.96
CA PHE A 99 -3.74 -16.58 7.15
C PHE A 99 -4.25 -15.18 7.50
N LEU A 100 -4.37 -14.29 6.52
CA LEU A 100 -4.91 -12.93 6.70
C LEU A 100 -6.34 -12.96 7.23
N GLU A 101 -7.17 -13.90 6.76
CA GLU A 101 -8.55 -14.05 7.25
C GLU A 101 -8.64 -14.35 8.75
N LYS A 102 -7.57 -14.91 9.34
CA LYS A 102 -7.50 -15.23 10.76
C LYS A 102 -6.86 -14.11 11.60
N VAL A 103 -6.10 -13.21 10.97
CA VAL A 103 -5.55 -12.04 11.64
C VAL A 103 -6.64 -10.98 11.71
N LYS A 104 -7.11 -10.72 12.93
CA LYS A 104 -8.22 -9.80 13.17
C LYS A 104 -7.87 -8.41 12.64
N TYR A 105 -8.86 -7.77 11.99
CA TYR A 105 -8.78 -6.40 11.47
C TYR A 105 -7.78 -6.15 10.33
N VAL A 106 -7.06 -7.16 9.83
CA VAL A 106 -6.08 -6.96 8.75
C VAL A 106 -6.72 -6.83 7.37
N LEU A 107 -7.86 -7.49 7.13
CA LEU A 107 -8.49 -7.56 5.79
C LEU A 107 -8.78 -6.21 5.11
N PRO A 108 -9.13 -5.12 5.83
CA PRO A 108 -9.22 -3.78 5.24
C PRO A 108 -7.93 -3.28 4.56
N LEU A 109 -6.75 -3.79 4.95
CA LEU A 109 -5.47 -3.47 4.32
C LEU A 109 -5.22 -4.20 3.00
N VAL A 110 -6.11 -5.12 2.60
CA VAL A 110 -5.95 -5.90 1.35
C VAL A 110 -7.18 -5.90 0.45
N ASN A 111 -8.39 -5.74 1.01
CA ASN A 111 -9.64 -5.91 0.24
C ASN A 111 -10.43 -4.62 0.02
N ARG A 112 -9.95 -3.48 0.50
CA ARG A 112 -10.73 -2.24 0.48
C ARG A 112 -10.66 -1.51 -0.87
N GLY A 113 -9.65 -1.83 -1.68
CA GLY A 113 -9.25 -1.06 -2.85
C GLY A 113 -8.35 0.12 -2.49
N ALA A 114 -7.98 0.90 -3.51
CA ALA A 114 -7.12 2.05 -3.34
C ALA A 114 -7.75 3.14 -2.46
N PRO A 115 -6.94 3.87 -1.66
CA PRO A 115 -7.44 4.96 -0.81
C PRO A 115 -7.94 6.18 -1.59
N ILE A 116 -7.62 6.28 -2.88
CA ILE A 116 -8.00 7.40 -3.73
C ILE A 116 -9.12 6.93 -4.67
N PRO A 117 -10.34 7.49 -4.57
CA PRO A 117 -11.52 7.00 -5.29
C PRO A 117 -11.41 6.98 -6.82
N THR A 118 -10.50 7.77 -7.40
CA THR A 118 -10.26 7.80 -8.86
C THR A 118 -9.46 6.61 -9.35
N ILE A 119 -8.79 5.87 -8.45
CA ILE A 119 -8.01 4.69 -8.77
C ILE A 119 -8.93 3.46 -8.66
N SER A 120 -9.21 2.83 -9.80
CA SER A 120 -10.05 1.62 -9.88
C SER A 120 -9.23 0.44 -10.37
N LEU A 121 -8.87 -0.47 -9.45
CA LEU A 121 -7.96 -1.59 -9.73
C LEU A 121 -8.68 -2.91 -10.03
N GLY A 122 -10.01 -2.98 -9.87
CA GLY A 122 -10.75 -4.23 -10.01
C GLY A 122 -10.30 -5.31 -9.01
N ASP A 123 -10.61 -6.57 -9.31
CA ASP A 123 -10.14 -7.74 -8.55
C ASP A 123 -8.83 -8.26 -9.16
N ASP A 124 -7.84 -7.38 -9.28
CA ASP A 124 -6.53 -7.70 -9.84
C ASP A 124 -5.41 -7.39 -8.85
N PHE A 125 -4.25 -7.96 -9.13
CA PHE A 125 -3.07 -7.92 -8.29
C PHE A 125 -2.26 -6.63 -8.46
N PRO A 126 -1.59 -6.08 -7.43
CA PRO A 126 -1.68 -6.44 -6.02
C PRO A 126 -3.05 -6.13 -5.41
N TYR A 127 -3.42 -6.89 -4.37
CA TYR A 127 -4.59 -6.59 -3.56
C TYR A 127 -4.27 -5.41 -2.65
N ILE A 128 -5.02 -4.31 -2.80
CA ILE A 128 -4.76 -3.06 -2.09
C ILE A 128 -5.88 -2.78 -1.11
N GLY A 129 -5.49 -2.29 0.07
CA GLY A 129 -6.42 -1.74 1.04
C GLY A 129 -5.78 -0.69 1.93
N TYR A 130 -6.58 -0.12 2.82
CA TYR A 130 -6.12 0.95 3.69
C TYR A 130 -6.95 1.07 4.97
N LEU A 131 -6.33 1.67 5.98
CA LEU A 131 -6.97 2.21 7.17
C LEU A 131 -6.66 3.71 7.25
N THR A 132 -7.71 4.51 7.42
CA THR A 132 -7.57 5.95 7.65
C THR A 132 -7.02 6.21 9.04
N ARG A 133 -6.36 7.35 9.22
CA ARG A 133 -5.86 7.80 10.54
C ARG A 133 -6.93 7.83 11.62
N ASP A 134 -8.18 8.13 11.26
CA ASP A 134 -9.29 8.17 12.21
C ASP A 134 -9.72 6.75 12.62
N GLU A 135 -9.71 5.80 11.69
CA GLU A 135 -9.90 4.38 11.99
C GLU A 135 -8.75 3.85 12.86
N CYS A 136 -7.50 4.20 12.56
CA CYS A 136 -6.35 3.81 13.37
C CYS A 136 -6.45 4.37 14.79
N LYS A 137 -6.82 5.65 14.97
CA LYS A 137 -7.06 6.25 16.29
C LYS A 137 -8.18 5.57 17.06
N LYS A 138 -9.23 5.15 16.37
CA LYS A 138 -10.33 4.42 16.99
C LYS A 138 -9.88 3.04 17.45
N LEU A 139 -9.14 2.31 16.60
CA LEU A 139 -8.63 0.99 16.92
C LEU A 139 -7.56 1.02 18.03
N SER A 140 -6.71 2.06 18.09
CA SER A 140 -5.66 2.16 19.12
C SER A 140 -6.21 2.41 20.53
N VAL A 141 -7.40 3.01 20.66
CA VAL A 141 -8.06 3.18 21.97
C VAL A 141 -8.94 1.98 22.35
N GLU A 142 -9.23 1.10 21.41
CA GLU A 142 -9.96 -0.14 21.68
C GLU A 142 -9.02 -1.15 22.36
N THR A 143 -9.13 -1.25 23.68
CA THR A 143 -8.43 -2.27 24.46
C THR A 143 -9.17 -3.60 24.37
N GLU A 144 -9.11 -4.23 23.20
CA GLU A 144 -9.61 -5.58 23.03
C GLU A 144 -8.50 -6.58 23.37
N GLU A 145 -8.77 -7.52 24.27
CA GLU A 145 -7.83 -8.61 24.55
C GLU A 145 -7.72 -9.49 23.30
N LEU A 146 -6.50 -9.58 22.77
CA LEU A 146 -6.19 -10.45 21.64
C LEU A 146 -6.00 -11.87 22.15
N GLU A 147 -6.89 -12.77 21.76
CA GLU A 147 -6.79 -14.19 22.05
C GLU A 147 -6.94 -15.00 20.76
N HIS A 148 -5.98 -15.90 20.53
CA HIS A 148 -6.06 -16.88 19.45
C HIS A 148 -5.30 -18.16 19.84
N PRO A 149 -5.83 -19.37 19.54
CA PRO A 149 -5.17 -20.63 19.91
C PRO A 149 -3.84 -20.86 19.16
N ASP A 150 -3.70 -20.29 17.98
CA ASP A 150 -2.47 -20.28 17.19
C ASP A 150 -1.60 -19.07 17.57
N GLN A 151 -0.40 -19.34 18.09
CA GLN A 151 0.56 -18.30 18.49
C GLN A 151 1.07 -17.45 17.32
N GLY A 152 1.18 -18.01 16.12
CA GLY A 152 1.62 -17.27 14.94
C GLY A 152 0.60 -16.19 14.56
N ILE A 153 -0.69 -16.54 14.60
CA ILE A 153 -1.78 -15.59 14.36
C ILE A 153 -1.85 -14.54 15.46
N LEU A 154 -1.67 -14.93 16.73
CA LEU A 154 -1.65 -13.97 17.84
C LEU A 154 -0.49 -12.96 17.71
N LEU A 155 0.70 -13.40 17.32
CA LEU A 155 1.84 -12.51 17.09
C LEU A 155 1.62 -11.58 15.91
N ALA A 156 1.05 -12.08 14.81
CA ALA A 156 0.71 -11.25 13.65
C ALA A 156 -0.37 -10.21 13.98
N GLN A 157 -1.36 -10.56 14.81
CA GLN A 157 -2.35 -9.60 15.35
C GLN A 157 -1.67 -8.52 16.20
N ASN A 158 -0.73 -8.89 17.07
CA ASN A 158 0.04 -7.91 17.84
C ASN A 158 0.85 -6.97 16.94
N ASP A 159 1.45 -7.47 15.87
CA ASP A 159 2.17 -6.62 14.91
C ASP A 159 1.23 -5.65 14.18
N PHE A 160 0.06 -6.13 13.75
CA PHE A 160 -0.97 -5.25 13.19
C PHE A 160 -1.33 -4.09 14.13
N PHE A 161 -1.53 -4.37 15.43
CA PHE A 161 -1.84 -3.31 16.39
C PHE A 161 -0.67 -2.35 16.63
N LYS A 162 0.59 -2.79 16.52
CA LYS A 162 1.74 -1.86 16.53
C LYS A 162 1.68 -0.90 15.34
N TRP A 163 1.25 -1.36 14.16
CA TRP A 163 1.09 -0.48 13.00
C TRP A 163 -0.04 0.53 13.21
N VAL A 164 -1.16 0.08 13.79
CA VAL A 164 -2.29 0.95 14.16
C VAL A 164 -1.86 2.02 15.16
N ASP A 165 -1.10 1.64 16.19
CA ASP A 165 -0.60 2.57 17.21
C ASP A 165 0.37 3.59 16.61
N ALA A 166 1.27 3.16 15.72
CA ALA A 166 2.17 4.03 14.99
C ALA A 166 1.37 5.06 14.16
N ALA A 167 0.42 4.59 13.35
CA ALA A 167 -0.46 5.44 12.54
C ALA A 167 -1.27 6.44 13.38
N ALA A 168 -1.84 6.00 14.50
CA ALA A 168 -2.56 6.86 15.41
C ALA A 168 -1.65 7.94 16.03
N SER A 169 -0.44 7.57 16.44
CA SER A 169 0.52 8.48 17.08
C SER A 169 1.08 9.53 16.12
N GLU A 170 1.35 9.14 14.87
CA GLU A 170 1.91 10.02 13.84
C GLU A 170 0.84 10.76 13.02
N ASN A 171 -0.45 10.49 13.29
CA ASN A 171 -1.57 11.06 12.56
C ASN A 171 -1.50 10.77 11.04
N LYS A 172 -1.05 9.56 10.70
CA LYS A 172 -0.91 9.02 9.35
C LYS A 172 -1.91 7.89 9.11
N ASP A 173 -2.04 7.49 7.86
CA ASP A 173 -2.87 6.39 7.40
C ASP A 173 -2.00 5.13 7.18
N LEU A 174 -2.63 3.97 7.08
CA LEU A 174 -1.98 2.72 6.66
C LEU A 174 -2.48 2.33 5.27
N ILE A 175 -1.57 1.94 4.38
CA ILE A 175 -1.90 1.36 3.07
C ILE A 175 -1.21 0.00 2.96
N GLY A 176 -1.96 -1.04 2.62
CA GLY A 176 -1.42 -2.39 2.43
C GLY A 176 -1.45 -2.81 0.96
N PHE A 177 -0.43 -3.59 0.59
CA PHE A 177 -0.25 -4.21 -0.72
C PHE A 177 0.03 -5.70 -0.49
N TYR A 178 -0.89 -6.56 -0.93
CA TYR A 178 -0.74 -8.00 -0.78
C TYR A 178 -0.44 -8.65 -2.13
N TYR A 179 0.75 -9.26 -2.15
CA TYR A 179 1.36 -9.99 -3.24
C TYR A 179 1.15 -11.50 -3.13
#